data_AF-A0A7J3Z8E4-F1
#
_entry.id   AF-A0A7J3Z8E4-F1
#
_cell.length_a   1.000
_cell.length_b   1.000
_cell.length_c   1.000
_cell.angle_alpha   90.00
_cell.angle_beta   90.00
_cell.angle_gamma   90.00
#
_symmetry.space_group_name_H-M   'P 1'
#
loop_
_entity.id
_entity.type
_entity.pdbx_description
1 polymer ?
#
loop_
_entity_poly.entity_id
_entity_poly.type
_entity_poly.pdbx_seq_one_letter_code
_entity_poly.pdbx_strand_id
1 'polypeptide(L)'
;MGFLIDALSRIRKKSSTMSKEEMLAVYRVLLEIRRELVDAFYIIAERKLRELYDGFSMTMLKLDKTIQVLRRTVGEPASTTYSRLKRGEVDEMLEKIPLELSQTLRSLIHSAGLLEEFAQSMPQHYLRAVLKGVDNHVDKVIKLLSDVT
;
A
#
# COMPACT_ATOMS: atom_id res chain seq x y z
N MET A 1 8.42 -4.48 -14.97
CA MET A 1 8.39 -5.71 -14.15
C MET A 1 9.74 -6.07 -13.50
N GLY A 2 10.89 -5.85 -14.16
CA GLY A 2 12.22 -6.13 -13.57
C GLY A 2 12.45 -5.43 -12.22
N PHE A 3 12.22 -4.12 -12.13
CA PHE A 3 12.35 -3.34 -10.88
C PHE A 3 11.57 -3.94 -9.70
N LEU A 4 10.30 -4.33 -9.90
CA LEU A 4 9.47 -4.89 -8.84
C LEU A 4 10.04 -6.22 -8.34
N ILE A 5 10.48 -7.10 -9.23
CA ILE A 5 11.05 -8.40 -8.86
C ILE A 5 12.32 -8.20 -8.05
N ASP A 6 13.20 -7.29 -8.49
CA ASP A 6 14.46 -7.00 -7.82
C ASP A 6 14.21 -6.38 -6.44
N ALA A 7 13.33 -5.37 -6.34
CA ALA A 7 12.97 -4.72 -5.09
C ALA A 7 12.37 -5.72 -4.08
N LEU A 8 11.41 -6.56 -4.51
CA LEU A 8 10.81 -7.60 -3.67
C LEU A 8 11.84 -8.63 -3.21
N SER A 9 12.83 -8.96 -4.05
CA SER A 9 13.90 -9.87 -3.68
C SER A 9 14.81 -9.28 -2.59
N ARG A 10 15.07 -7.96 -2.64
CA ARG A 10 15.85 -7.24 -1.61
C ARG A 10 15.11 -7.20 -0.27
N ILE A 11 13.82 -6.88 -0.30
CA ILE A 11 12.96 -6.93 0.90
C ILE A 11 12.97 -8.33 1.53
N ARG A 12 12.91 -9.38 0.70
CA ARG A 12 12.94 -10.78 1.18
C ARG A 12 14.30 -11.20 1.74
N LYS A 13 15.40 -10.81 1.10
CA LYS A 13 16.75 -11.28 1.45
C LYS A 13 17.29 -10.70 2.76
N LYS A 14 16.62 -9.70 3.35
CA LYS A 14 17.08 -8.96 4.54
C LYS A 14 18.54 -8.50 4.39
N SER A 15 18.74 -7.36 3.71
CA SER A 15 19.81 -6.42 4.09
C SER A 15 19.28 -5.29 4.97
N SER A 16 18.00 -5.35 5.36
CA SER A 16 17.27 -4.21 5.93
C SER A 16 17.75 -3.88 7.34
N THR A 17 18.16 -2.65 7.53
CA THR A 17 18.32 -1.97 8.81
C THR A 17 17.02 -1.88 9.63
N MET A 18 15.87 -2.27 9.08
CA MET A 18 14.58 -2.36 9.80
C MET A 18 14.44 -3.65 10.61
N SER A 19 14.02 -3.49 11.87
CA SER A 19 13.63 -4.52 12.80
C SER A 19 12.37 -5.28 12.36
N LYS A 20 12.14 -6.45 12.96
CA LYS A 20 10.92 -7.23 12.72
C LYS A 20 9.66 -6.46 13.13
N GLU A 21 9.72 -5.67 14.19
CA GLU A 21 8.59 -4.85 14.65
C GLU A 21 8.25 -3.76 13.63
N GLU A 22 9.26 -3.07 13.09
CA GLU A 22 9.07 -2.07 12.04
C GLU A 22 8.45 -2.68 10.79
N MET A 23 8.93 -3.84 10.34
CA MET A 23 8.34 -4.53 9.18
C MET A 23 6.89 -4.96 9.44
N LEU A 24 6.59 -5.40 10.67
CA LEU A 24 5.23 -5.76 11.07
C LEU A 24 4.32 -4.54 11.05
N ALA A 25 4.79 -3.39 11.54
CA ALA A 25 4.05 -2.14 11.49
C ALA A 25 3.73 -1.71 10.04
N VAL A 26 4.72 -1.75 9.14
CA VAL A 26 4.48 -1.46 7.70
C VAL A 26 3.48 -2.43 7.10
N TYR A 27 3.64 -3.74 7.36
CA TYR A 27 2.72 -4.76 6.88
C TYR A 27 1.29 -4.48 7.31
N ARG A 28 1.09 -4.14 8.59
CA ARG A 28 -0.23 -3.81 9.14
C ARG A 28 -0.83 -2.55 8.50
N VAL A 29 -0.05 -1.50 8.31
CA VAL A 29 -0.51 -0.26 7.66
C VAL A 29 -0.89 -0.51 6.19
N LEU A 30 -0.09 -1.28 5.45
CA LEU A 30 -0.40 -1.61 4.06
C LEU A 30 -1.67 -2.47 3.91
N LEU A 31 -1.99 -3.31 4.91
CA LEU A 31 -3.27 -4.03 4.93
C LEU A 31 -4.47 -3.09 5.06
N GLU A 32 -4.36 -1.99 5.83
CA GLU A 32 -5.43 -1.00 5.91
C GLU A 32 -5.59 -0.23 4.59
N ILE A 33 -4.49 0.25 4.01
CA ILE A 33 -4.50 0.91 2.69
C ILE A 33 -5.15 -0.01 1.63
N ARG A 34 -4.80 -1.31 1.66
CA ARG A 34 -5.40 -2.29 0.74
C ARG A 34 -6.91 -2.36 0.88
N ARG A 35 -7.46 -2.26 2.10
CA ARG A 35 -8.91 -2.30 2.34
C ARG A 35 -9.57 -1.05 1.77
N GLU A 36 -9.03 0.13 2.04
CA GLU A 36 -9.53 1.39 1.48
C GLU A 36 -9.53 1.36 -0.06
N LEU A 37 -8.47 0.84 -0.67
CA LEU A 37 -8.41 0.69 -2.12
C LEU A 37 -9.45 -0.33 -2.64
N VAL A 38 -9.67 -1.44 -1.94
CA VAL A 38 -10.73 -2.39 -2.32
C VAL A 38 -12.12 -1.72 -2.24
N ASP A 39 -12.38 -0.96 -1.19
CA ASP A 39 -13.63 -0.21 -1.01
C ASP A 39 -13.80 0.81 -2.15
N ALA A 40 -12.75 1.56 -2.51
CA ALA A 40 -12.73 2.47 -3.67
C ALA A 40 -12.98 1.73 -5.00
N PHE A 41 -12.43 0.54 -5.19
CA PHE A 41 -12.62 -0.26 -6.40
C PHE A 41 -14.07 -0.69 -6.58
N TYR A 42 -14.76 -1.08 -5.51
CA TYR A 42 -16.18 -1.42 -5.59
C TYR A 42 -17.01 -0.24 -6.10
N ILE A 43 -16.74 0.97 -5.59
CA ILE A 43 -17.42 2.19 -6.04
C ILE A 43 -17.12 2.48 -7.52
N ILE A 44 -15.85 2.38 -7.92
CA ILE A 44 -15.41 2.55 -9.32
C ILE A 44 -16.12 1.52 -10.24
N ALA A 45 -16.26 0.28 -9.77
CA ALA A 45 -16.90 -0.80 -10.51
C ALA A 45 -18.41 -0.59 -10.66
N GLU A 46 -19.09 -0.17 -9.60
CA GLU A 46 -20.52 0.19 -9.62
C GLU A 46 -20.79 1.33 -10.61
N ARG A 47 -19.90 2.33 -10.66
CA ARG A 47 -19.94 3.43 -11.63
C ARG A 47 -19.51 3.04 -13.05
N LYS A 48 -19.09 1.79 -13.27
CA LYS A 48 -18.67 1.24 -14.57
C LYS A 48 -17.51 2.00 -15.22
N LEU A 49 -16.60 2.55 -14.43
CA LEU A 49 -15.45 3.34 -14.92
C LEU A 49 -14.30 2.45 -15.40
N ARG A 50 -14.55 1.67 -16.45
CA ARG A 50 -13.66 0.59 -16.94
C ARG A 50 -12.26 1.05 -17.32
N GLU A 51 -12.11 2.29 -17.78
CA GLU A 51 -10.81 2.87 -18.16
C GLU A 51 -9.83 3.05 -17.00
N LEU A 52 -10.29 2.88 -15.76
CA LEU A 52 -9.46 2.91 -14.57
C LEU A 52 -8.99 1.51 -14.16
N TYR A 53 -9.61 0.44 -14.68
CA TYR A 53 -9.41 -0.92 -14.16
C TYR A 53 -7.98 -1.41 -14.35
N ASP A 54 -7.36 -1.16 -15.50
CA ASP A 54 -6.00 -1.62 -15.77
C ASP A 54 -4.98 -0.95 -14.84
N GLY A 55 -5.10 0.38 -14.67
CA GLY A 55 -4.28 1.14 -13.74
C GLY A 55 -4.47 0.65 -12.31
N PHE A 56 -5.72 0.46 -11.91
CA PHE A 56 -6.08 0.03 -10.57
C PHE A 56 -5.54 -1.38 -10.27
N SER A 57 -5.73 -2.31 -11.21
CA SER A 57 -5.27 -3.69 -11.12
C SER A 57 -3.74 -3.76 -11.01
N MET A 58 -3.02 -2.92 -11.75
CA MET A 58 -1.56 -2.86 -11.68
C MET A 58 -1.09 -2.33 -10.32
N THR A 59 -1.70 -1.26 -9.81
CA THR A 59 -1.40 -0.71 -8.48
C THR A 59 -1.67 -1.73 -7.38
N MET A 60 -2.82 -2.41 -7.44
CA MET A 60 -3.16 -3.49 -6.50
C MET A 60 -2.19 -4.66 -6.58
N LEU A 61 -1.76 -5.06 -7.78
CA LEU A 61 -0.79 -6.14 -7.95
C LEU A 61 0.55 -5.81 -7.28
N LYS A 62 1.04 -4.56 -7.42
CA LYS A 62 2.27 -4.09 -6.75
C LYS A 62 2.11 -4.12 -5.23
N LEU A 63 0.98 -3.61 -4.73
CA LEU A 63 0.67 -3.57 -3.30
C LEU A 63 0.57 -4.97 -2.71
N ASP A 64 -0.22 -5.86 -3.32
CA ASP A 64 -0.45 -7.23 -2.85
C ASP A 64 0.83 -8.06 -2.83
N LYS A 65 1.71 -7.90 -3.83
CA LYS A 65 3.02 -8.56 -3.84
C LYS A 65 3.93 -8.06 -2.72
N THR A 66 3.92 -6.76 -2.47
CA THR A 66 4.68 -6.15 -1.36
C THR A 66 4.20 -6.67 -0.02
N ILE A 67 2.88 -6.67 0.20
CA ILE A 67 2.23 -7.23 1.40
C ILE A 67 2.60 -8.72 1.57
N GLN A 68 2.54 -9.51 0.49
CA GLN A 68 2.89 -10.93 0.54
C GLN A 68 4.35 -11.17 0.93
N VAL A 69 5.27 -10.35 0.43
CA VAL A 69 6.68 -10.43 0.79
C VAL A 69 6.89 -10.04 2.25
N LEU A 70 6.34 -8.91 2.69
CA LEU A 70 6.44 -8.48 4.10
C LEU A 70 5.89 -9.55 5.04
N ARG A 71 4.71 -10.10 4.76
CA ARG A 71 4.10 -11.20 5.53
C ARG A 71 5.07 -12.38 5.71
N ARG A 72 5.70 -12.83 4.62
CA ARG A 72 6.69 -13.92 4.67
C ARG A 72 7.93 -13.52 5.49
N THR A 73 8.39 -12.28 5.36
CA THR A 73 9.57 -11.77 6.08
C THR A 73 9.32 -11.67 7.59
N VAL A 74 8.11 -11.30 8.02
CA VAL A 74 7.73 -11.28 9.44
C VAL A 74 7.30 -12.64 9.98
N GLY A 75 7.17 -13.65 9.12
CA GLY A 75 6.80 -15.01 9.50
C GLY A 75 5.30 -15.19 9.80
N GLU A 76 4.45 -14.34 9.25
CA GLU A 76 3.01 -14.40 9.45
C GLU A 76 2.35 -15.47 8.54
N PRO A 77 1.50 -16.36 9.10
CA PRO A 77 0.71 -17.29 8.31
C PRO A 77 -0.18 -16.60 7.27
N ALA A 78 -0.43 -17.28 6.14
CA ALA A 78 -1.37 -16.77 5.14
C ALA A 78 -2.82 -16.70 5.65
N SER A 79 -3.14 -17.48 6.68
CA SER A 79 -4.45 -17.51 7.35
C SER A 79 -4.63 -16.42 8.40
N THR A 80 -3.58 -15.67 8.75
CA THR A 80 -3.69 -14.60 9.75
C THR A 80 -4.65 -13.53 9.24
N THR A 81 -5.71 -13.29 10.00
CA THR A 81 -6.69 -12.23 9.75
C THR A 81 -6.55 -11.19 10.84
N TYR A 82 -6.25 -9.95 10.46
CA TYR A 82 -6.23 -8.82 11.39
C TYR A 82 -7.58 -8.09 11.34
N SER A 83 -8.05 -7.63 12.49
CA SER A 83 -9.12 -6.63 12.53
C SER A 83 -8.67 -5.32 11.88
N ARG A 84 -9.64 -4.49 11.48
CA ARG A 84 -9.38 -3.09 11.07
C ARG A 84 -8.73 -2.34 12.24
N LEU A 85 -7.63 -1.66 11.95
CA LEU A 85 -7.02 -0.70 12.87
C LEU A 85 -7.92 0.52 13.02
N LYS A 86 -8.02 1.02 14.24
CA LYS A 86 -8.50 2.38 14.50
C LYS A 86 -7.44 3.39 14.07
N ARG A 87 -7.87 4.63 13.79
CA ARG A 87 -6.96 5.71 13.39
C ARG A 87 -5.75 5.89 14.32
N GLY A 88 -5.98 5.87 15.65
CA GLY A 88 -4.90 5.97 16.63
C GLY A 88 -3.91 4.82 16.55
N GLU A 89 -4.37 3.60 16.28
CA GLU A 89 -3.47 2.44 16.13
C GLU A 89 -2.66 2.50 14.82
N VAL A 90 -3.22 3.09 13.75
CA VAL A 90 -2.46 3.37 12.51
C VAL A 90 -1.33 4.36 12.80
N ASP A 91 -1.64 5.44 13.54
CA ASP A 91 -0.64 6.45 13.92
C ASP A 91 0.48 5.85 14.78
N GLU A 92 0.14 5.02 15.77
CA GLU A 92 1.12 4.28 16.59
C GLU A 92 2.03 3.39 15.74
N MET A 93 1.50 2.70 14.73
CA MET A 93 2.31 1.87 13.82
C MET A 93 3.25 2.73 12.97
N LEU A 94 2.80 3.90 12.54
CA LEU A 94 3.58 4.85 11.74
C LEU A 94 4.69 5.53 12.53
N GLU A 95 4.55 5.66 13.85
CA GLU A 95 5.59 6.20 14.74
C GLU A 95 6.75 5.22 14.97
N LYS A 96 6.50 3.91 14.78
CA LYS A 96 7.50 2.87 14.99
C LYS A 96 8.52 2.73 13.88
N ILE A 97 8.29 3.34 12.71
CA ILE A 97 9.05 3.10 11.48
C ILE A 97 9.86 4.34 11.06
N PRO A 98 10.87 4.20 10.19
CA PRO A 98 11.69 5.32 9.75
C PRO A 98 10.86 6.48 9.18
N LEU A 99 11.25 7.71 9.52
CA LEU A 99 10.49 8.93 9.23
C LEU A 99 10.07 9.05 7.76
N GLU A 100 10.98 8.78 6.82
CA GLU A 100 10.71 8.89 5.39
C GLU A 100 9.64 7.89 4.92
N LEU A 101 9.69 6.66 5.45
CA LEU A 101 8.69 5.63 5.17
C LEU A 101 7.34 5.97 5.84
N SER A 102 7.38 6.48 7.07
CA SER A 102 6.20 6.96 7.79
C SER A 102 5.47 8.05 7.01
N GLN A 103 6.20 9.08 6.56
CA GLN A 103 5.64 10.16 5.73
C GLN A 103 5.06 9.65 4.42
N THR A 104 5.77 8.74 3.74
CA THR A 104 5.29 8.16 2.48
C THR A 104 4.02 7.34 2.66
N LEU A 105 3.93 6.55 3.74
CA LEU A 105 2.72 5.79 4.07
C LEU A 105 1.56 6.70 4.46
N ARG A 106 1.80 7.81 5.18
CA ARG A 106 0.77 8.82 5.47
C ARG A 106 0.21 9.43 4.20
N SER A 107 1.06 9.78 3.23
CA SER A 107 0.61 10.27 1.93
C SER A 107 -0.17 9.22 1.14
N LEU A 108 0.23 7.95 1.24
CA LEU A 108 -0.48 6.85 0.59
C LEU A 108 -1.87 6.63 1.19
N ILE A 109 -2.00 6.61 2.53
CA ILE A 109 -3.30 6.56 3.24
C ILE A 109 -4.18 7.71 2.78
N HIS A 110 -3.66 8.94 2.79
CA HIS A 110 -4.41 10.10 2.36
C HIS A 110 -4.89 9.98 0.90
N SER A 111 -4.02 9.52 0.00
CA SER A 111 -4.35 9.34 -1.42
C SER A 111 -5.36 8.22 -1.65
N ALA A 112 -5.31 7.14 -0.85
CA ALA A 112 -6.29 6.05 -0.89
C ALA A 112 -7.66 6.53 -0.41
N GLY A 113 -7.72 7.25 0.71
CA GLY A 113 -8.96 7.88 1.18
C GLY A 113 -9.55 8.88 0.20
N LEU A 114 -8.72 9.72 -0.44
CA LEU A 114 -9.17 10.62 -1.51
C LEU A 114 -9.72 9.85 -2.71
N LEU A 115 -9.11 8.72 -3.08
CA LEU A 115 -9.59 7.90 -4.18
C LEU A 115 -10.97 7.32 -3.86
N GLU A 116 -11.18 6.83 -2.64
CA GLU A 116 -12.48 6.34 -2.16
C GLU A 116 -13.55 7.44 -2.19
N GLU A 117 -13.26 8.60 -1.59
CA GLU A 117 -14.17 9.74 -1.55
C GLU A 117 -14.52 10.22 -2.97
N PHE A 118 -13.51 10.42 -3.81
CA PHE A 118 -13.72 10.94 -5.16
C PHE A 118 -14.38 9.90 -6.05
N ALA A 119 -14.15 8.60 -5.81
CA ALA A 119 -14.81 7.54 -6.56
C ALA A 119 -16.33 7.64 -6.46
N GLN A 120 -16.90 8.29 -5.44
CA GLN A 120 -18.35 8.44 -5.32
C GLN A 120 -18.96 9.39 -6.37
N SER A 121 -18.28 10.48 -6.72
CA SER A 121 -18.91 11.57 -7.48
C SER A 121 -18.03 12.22 -8.55
N MET A 122 -16.70 12.10 -8.45
CA MET A 122 -15.80 12.87 -9.31
C MET A 122 -15.74 12.33 -10.75
N PRO A 123 -15.43 13.20 -11.73
CA PRO A 123 -15.17 12.78 -13.10
C PRO A 123 -13.97 11.84 -13.23
N GLN A 124 -14.01 10.98 -14.24
CA GLN A 124 -13.01 9.94 -14.46
C GLN A 124 -11.56 10.44 -14.59
N HIS A 125 -11.34 11.61 -15.20
CA HIS A 125 -9.99 12.15 -15.38
C HIS A 125 -9.34 12.55 -14.05
N TYR A 126 -10.12 13.04 -13.08
CA TYR A 126 -9.63 13.29 -11.71
C TYR A 126 -9.26 11.98 -11.02
N LEU A 127 -10.12 10.96 -11.13
CA LEU A 127 -9.84 9.64 -10.57
C LEU A 127 -8.57 9.01 -11.13
N ARG A 128 -8.32 9.17 -12.44
CA ARG A 128 -7.07 8.73 -13.07
C ARG A 128 -5.85 9.45 -12.48
N ALA A 129 -5.95 10.74 -12.20
CA ALA A 129 -4.87 11.51 -11.57
C ALA A 129 -4.61 11.05 -10.13
N VAL A 130 -5.66 10.87 -9.33
CA VAL A 130 -5.54 10.37 -7.95
C VAL A 130 -4.96 8.96 -7.92
N LEU A 131 -5.45 8.06 -8.78
CA LEU A 131 -4.94 6.70 -8.90
C LEU A 131 -3.46 6.68 -9.29
N LYS A 132 -3.02 7.56 -10.20
CA LYS A 132 -1.59 7.73 -10.51
C LYS A 132 -0.78 8.20 -9.30
N GLY A 133 -1.36 9.07 -8.46
CA GLY A 133 -0.79 9.46 -7.17
C GLY A 133 -0.60 8.26 -6.24
N VAL A 134 -1.64 7.45 -6.06
CA VAL A 134 -1.59 6.20 -5.29
C VAL A 134 -0.49 5.28 -5.83
N ASP A 135 -0.43 5.04 -7.14
CA ASP A 135 0.58 4.18 -7.76
C ASP A 135 2.01 4.68 -7.50
N ASN A 136 2.24 5.98 -7.65
CA ASN A 136 3.54 6.61 -7.35
C ASN A 136 3.93 6.43 -5.88
N HIS A 137 2.98 6.56 -4.95
CA HIS A 137 3.24 6.34 -3.54
C HIS A 137 3.54 4.87 -3.22
N VAL A 138 2.84 3.93 -3.85
CA VAL A 138 3.15 2.49 -3.76
C VAL A 138 4.58 2.22 -4.25
N ASP A 139 4.97 2.77 -5.39
CA ASP A 139 6.34 2.60 -5.92
C ASP A 139 7.40 3.19 -4.98
N LYS A 140 7.13 4.34 -4.35
CA LYS A 140 8.01 4.94 -3.34
C LYS A 140 8.13 4.08 -2.08
N VAL A 141 7.03 3.54 -1.56
CA VAL A 141 7.06 2.61 -0.43
C VAL A 141 7.91 1.39 -0.76
N ILE A 142 7.72 0.79 -1.93
CA ILE A 142 8.49 -0.37 -2.39
C ILE A 142 9.98 -0.04 -2.45
N LYS A 143 10.33 1.12 -3.02
CA LYS A 143 11.70 1.60 -3.10
C LYS A 143 12.32 1.78 -1.72
N LEU A 144 11.64 2.49 -0.81
CA LEU A 144 12.13 2.71 0.55
C LEU A 144 12.33 1.40 1.30
N LEU A 145 11.41 0.44 1.15
CA LEU A 145 11.56 -0.89 1.73
C LEU A 145 12.72 -1.70 1.12
N SER A 146 13.08 -1.45 -0.15
CA SER A 146 14.16 -2.17 -0.83
C SER A 146 15.54 -1.52 -0.71
N ASP A 147 15.59 -0.21 -0.43
CA ASP A 147 16.80 0.60 -0.40
C ASP A 147 17.31 0.86 1.04
N VAL A 148 16.73 0.20 2.06
CA VAL A 148 17.28 0.24 3.43
C VAL A 148 18.61 -0.55 3.44
N THR A 149 19.69 0.16 3.11
CA THR A 149 21.09 -0.24 3.30
C THR A 149 21.50 -0.23 4.75
#